data_AF-A0A1S3DQQ3-F1
#
_entry.id   AF-A0A1S3DQQ3-F1
#
_cell.length_a   1.000
_cell.length_b   1.000
_cell.length_c   1.000
_cell.angle_alpha   90.00
_cell.angle_beta   90.00
_cell.angle_gamma   90.00
#
_symmetry.space_group_name_H-M   'P 1'
#
loop_
_entity.id
_entity.type
_entity.pdbx_description
1 polymer ?
#
loop_
_entity_poly.entity_id
_entity_poly.type
_entity_poly.pdbx_seq_one_letter_code
_entity_poly.pdbx_strand_id
1 'polypeptide(L)'
;PAAVVGTPGRVFDMISRGALSTKQIRMFVLDEADEMLSRGFKDQIYDVFKHLNNDVQVILLSATMPADVLDVSMKFMRDPIKILVKKEELTLEGKHFGTLCQILKTSYTFRILASNILKSGKLSNRLMEQLQL
;
A
#
# COMPACT_ATOMS: atom_id res chain seq x y z
N PRO A 1 -13.93 16.79 -1.17
CA PRO A 1 -13.96 15.43 -0.57
C PRO A 1 -12.71 15.19 0.28
N ALA A 2 -12.86 14.56 1.45
CA ALA A 2 -11.74 14.25 2.35
C ALA A 2 -10.98 12.97 1.93
N ALA A 3 -11.68 12.05 1.26
CA ALA A 3 -11.12 10.84 0.68
C ALA A 3 -11.84 10.51 -0.64
N VAL A 4 -11.15 9.78 -1.52
CA VAL A 4 -11.70 9.25 -2.78
C VAL A 4 -11.32 7.78 -2.85
N VAL A 5 -12.29 6.92 -3.14
CA VAL A 5 -12.11 5.47 -3.27
C VAL A 5 -12.69 5.05 -4.62
N GLY A 6 -11.97 4.22 -5.35
CA GLY A 6 -12.41 3.75 -6.66
C GLY A 6 -11.42 2.81 -7.31
N THR A 7 -11.85 2.16 -8.39
CA THR A 7 -10.97 1.31 -9.20
C THR A 7 -9.97 2.15 -9.99
N PRO A 8 -8.76 1.65 -10.28
CA PRO A 8 -7.71 2.43 -10.95
C PRO A 8 -8.16 3.09 -12.24
N GLY A 9 -8.89 2.34 -13.08
CA GLY A 9 -9.38 2.86 -14.37
C GLY A 9 -10.34 4.04 -14.21
N ARG A 10 -11.26 3.99 -13.23
CA ARG A 10 -12.21 5.10 -13.01
C ARG A 10 -11.54 6.30 -12.35
N VAL A 11 -10.64 6.06 -11.39
CA VAL A 11 -9.87 7.13 -10.76
C VAL A 11 -9.01 7.85 -11.80
N PHE A 12 -8.31 7.10 -12.64
CA PHE A 12 -7.52 7.66 -13.73
C PHE A 12 -8.37 8.49 -14.71
N ASP A 13 -9.52 7.97 -15.15
CA ASP A 13 -10.45 8.70 -16.03
C ASP A 13 -10.95 10.01 -15.40
N MET A 14 -11.20 10.03 -14.09
CA MET A 14 -11.57 11.26 -13.39
C MET A 14 -10.43 12.27 -13.31
N ILE A 15 -9.19 11.80 -13.11
CA ILE A 15 -7.99 12.66 -13.10
C ILE A 15 -7.75 13.23 -14.50
N SER A 16 -7.77 12.40 -15.55
CA SER A 16 -7.46 12.80 -16.92
C SER A 16 -8.47 13.79 -17.49
N ARG A 17 -9.74 13.70 -17.08
CA ARG A 17 -10.80 14.68 -17.43
C ARG A 17 -10.77 15.95 -16.58
N GLY A 18 -9.87 16.05 -15.59
CA GLY A 18 -9.83 17.17 -14.65
C GLY A 18 -10.98 17.20 -13.62
N ALA A 19 -11.78 16.13 -13.55
CA ALA A 19 -12.87 16.00 -12.58
C ALA A 19 -12.34 15.70 -11.16
N LEU A 20 -11.13 15.12 -11.05
CA LEU A 20 -10.43 14.91 -9.78
C LEU A 20 -9.08 15.63 -9.79
N SER A 21 -8.93 16.63 -8.92
CA SER A 21 -7.64 17.32 -8.74
C SER A 21 -6.72 16.52 -7.82
N THR A 22 -5.51 16.22 -8.30
CA THR A 22 -4.48 15.49 -7.54
C THR A 22 -3.55 16.41 -6.72
N LYS A 23 -3.63 17.73 -6.92
CA LYS A 23 -2.68 18.72 -6.36
C LYS A 23 -2.57 18.70 -4.83
N GLN A 24 -3.63 18.32 -4.14
CA GLN A 24 -3.68 18.30 -2.67
C GLN A 24 -3.66 16.88 -2.09
N ILE A 25 -3.48 15.85 -2.93
CA ILE A 25 -3.41 14.46 -2.47
C ILE A 25 -2.06 14.26 -1.79
N ARG A 26 -2.11 14.00 -0.48
CA ARG A 26 -0.93 13.70 0.35
C ARG A 26 -0.73 12.20 0.59
N MET A 27 -1.73 11.38 0.26
CA MET A 27 -1.71 9.94 0.53
C MET A 27 -2.34 9.16 -0.61
N PHE A 28 -1.70 8.06 -0.97
CA PHE A 28 -2.17 7.10 -1.95
C PHE A 28 -2.12 5.70 -1.36
N VAL A 29 -3.26 5.00 -1.33
CA VAL A 29 -3.39 3.67 -0.73
C VAL A 29 -3.76 2.68 -1.82
N LEU A 30 -2.95 1.63 -1.96
CA LEU A 30 -3.21 0.45 -2.78
C LEU A 30 -3.64 -0.69 -1.86
N ASP A 31 -4.91 -1.03 -1.90
CA ASP A 31 -5.46 -2.18 -1.16
C ASP A 31 -5.52 -3.41 -2.07
N GLU A 32 -5.32 -4.60 -1.50
CA GLU A 32 -5.31 -5.88 -2.24
C GLU A 32 -4.42 -5.83 -3.50
N ALA A 33 -3.20 -5.28 -3.36
CA ALA A 33 -2.33 -4.98 -4.49
C ALA A 33 -1.94 -6.20 -5.33
N ASP A 34 -1.78 -7.37 -4.71
CA ASP A 34 -1.59 -8.65 -5.41
C ASP A 34 -2.76 -8.98 -6.34
N GLU A 35 -3.98 -8.82 -5.86
CA GLU A 35 -5.17 -9.04 -6.68
C GLU A 35 -5.26 -8.02 -7.82
N MET A 36 -5.04 -6.73 -7.51
CA MET A 36 -5.08 -5.68 -8.53
C MET A 36 -4.08 -5.94 -9.67
N LEU A 37 -2.86 -6.36 -9.34
CA LEU A 37 -1.83 -6.66 -10.34
C LEU A 37 -2.16 -7.94 -11.11
N SER A 38 -2.72 -8.96 -10.47
CA SER A 38 -3.16 -10.18 -11.15
C SER A 38 -4.26 -9.93 -12.19
N ARG A 39 -5.09 -8.90 -11.97
CA ARG A 39 -6.16 -8.46 -12.88
C ARG A 39 -5.67 -7.55 -14.02
N GLY A 40 -4.36 -7.31 -14.09
CA GLY A 40 -3.76 -6.47 -15.14
C GLY A 40 -3.92 -4.97 -14.90
N PHE A 41 -4.22 -4.52 -13.67
CA PHE A 41 -4.35 -3.09 -13.38
C PHE A 41 -3.03 -2.33 -13.25
N LYS A 42 -1.90 -2.98 -13.56
CA LYS A 42 -0.56 -2.43 -13.40
C LYS A 42 -0.43 -1.07 -14.07
N ASP A 43 -0.77 -0.98 -15.35
CA ASP A 43 -0.59 0.26 -16.13
C ASP A 43 -1.49 1.39 -15.62
N GLN A 44 -2.74 1.11 -15.26
CA GLN A 44 -3.63 2.14 -14.70
C GLN A 44 -3.12 2.64 -13.34
N ILE A 45 -2.53 1.78 -12.50
CA ILE A 45 -1.91 2.21 -11.23
C ILE A 45 -0.72 3.14 -11.52
N TYR A 46 0.14 2.80 -12.49
CA TYR A 46 1.23 3.67 -12.92
C TYR A 46 0.70 5.02 -13.42
N ASP A 47 -0.37 5.03 -14.20
CA ASP A 47 -0.92 6.25 -14.75
C ASP A 47 -1.55 7.14 -13.68
N VAL A 48 -2.25 6.58 -12.69
CA VAL A 48 -2.66 7.35 -11.51
C VAL A 48 -1.45 7.93 -10.80
N PHE A 49 -0.42 7.11 -10.53
CA PHE A 49 0.76 7.53 -9.78
C PHE A 49 1.52 8.69 -10.45
N LYS A 50 1.66 8.68 -11.78
CA LYS A 50 2.31 9.77 -12.54
C LYS A 50 1.63 11.12 -12.38
N HIS A 51 0.35 11.16 -12.02
CA HIS A 51 -0.41 12.40 -11.82
C HIS A 51 -0.38 12.87 -10.35
N LEU A 52 0.19 12.08 -9.45
CA LEU A 52 0.36 12.46 -8.04
C LEU A 52 1.63 13.28 -7.84
N ASN A 53 1.66 14.06 -6.78
CA ASN A 53 2.84 14.83 -6.41
C ASN A 53 3.97 13.91 -5.91
N ASN A 54 5.21 14.37 -6.06
CA ASN A 54 6.41 13.65 -5.65
C ASN A 54 6.56 13.44 -4.13
N ASP A 55 5.77 14.14 -3.31
CA ASP A 55 5.75 14.08 -1.85
C ASP A 55 4.59 13.23 -1.31
N VAL A 56 3.85 12.53 -2.18
CA VAL A 56 2.73 11.68 -1.75
C VAL A 56 3.22 10.50 -0.91
N GLN A 57 2.56 10.26 0.22
CA GLN A 57 2.78 9.07 1.02
C GLN A 57 2.06 7.88 0.36
N VAL A 58 2.83 6.87 -0.04
CA VAL A 58 2.27 5.62 -0.58
C VAL A 58 2.13 4.59 0.52
N ILE A 59 0.98 3.94 0.57
CA ILE A 59 0.69 2.77 1.39
C ILE A 59 0.28 1.64 0.46
N LEU A 60 0.97 0.51 0.54
CA LEU A 60 0.59 -0.71 -0.17
C LEU A 60 0.21 -1.78 0.85
N LEU A 61 -0.95 -2.39 0.62
CA LEU A 61 -1.50 -3.50 1.36
C LEU A 61 -1.68 -4.66 0.38
N SER A 62 -1.15 -5.81 0.75
CA SER A 62 -1.22 -7.01 -0.09
C SER A 62 -1.22 -8.24 0.80
N ALA A 63 -1.98 -9.29 0.45
CA ALA A 63 -1.99 -10.54 1.21
C ALA A 63 -0.81 -11.46 0.86
N THR A 64 -0.36 -11.37 -0.38
CA THR A 64 0.78 -12.11 -0.93
C THR A 64 1.82 -11.15 -1.53
N MET A 65 3.03 -11.67 -1.77
CA MET A 65 4.16 -10.88 -2.28
C MET A 65 4.79 -11.49 -3.54
N PRO A 66 4.06 -11.53 -4.67
CA PRO A 66 4.66 -11.88 -5.96
C PRO A 66 5.65 -10.80 -6.41
N ALA A 67 6.51 -11.15 -7.37
CA ALA A 67 7.52 -10.24 -7.93
C ALA A 67 6.92 -8.90 -8.41
N ASP A 68 5.74 -8.94 -9.02
CA ASP A 68 5.05 -7.73 -9.48
C ASP A 68 4.71 -6.75 -8.34
N VAL A 69 4.28 -7.25 -7.18
CA VAL A 69 4.01 -6.40 -6.01
C VAL A 69 5.30 -5.79 -5.48
N LEU A 70 6.39 -6.58 -5.43
CA LEU A 70 7.70 -6.10 -5.03
C LEU A 70 8.21 -4.98 -5.95
N ASP A 71 8.07 -5.16 -7.26
CA ASP A 71 8.48 -4.19 -8.28
C ASP A 71 7.70 -2.88 -8.15
N VAL A 72 6.38 -2.97 -7.97
CA VAL A 72 5.48 -1.83 -7.71
C VAL A 72 5.93 -1.08 -6.46
N SER A 73 6.20 -1.80 -5.37
CA SER A 73 6.71 -1.22 -4.13
C SER A 73 8.02 -0.46 -4.34
N MET A 74 8.97 -1.06 -5.07
CA MET A 74 10.30 -0.46 -5.28
C MET A 74 10.25 0.76 -6.19
N LYS A 75 9.32 0.82 -7.14
CA LYS A 75 9.19 1.97 -8.04
C LYS A 75 8.41 3.13 -7.44
N PHE A 76 7.40 2.85 -6.62
CA PHE A 76 6.52 3.90 -6.09
C PHE A 76 6.93 4.42 -4.71
N MET A 77 7.74 3.67 -3.97
CA MET A 77 8.10 4.04 -2.59
C MET A 77 9.58 4.38 -2.46
N ARG A 78 9.87 5.37 -1.61
CA ARG A 78 11.24 5.76 -1.22
C ARG A 78 11.51 5.25 0.20
N ASP A 79 12.56 4.47 0.40
CA ASP A 79 12.91 3.87 1.71
C ASP A 79 11.70 3.36 2.54
N PRO A 80 10.92 2.42 1.99
CA PRO A 80 9.69 1.97 2.63
C PRO A 80 9.91 1.12 3.89
N ILE A 81 9.12 1.35 4.94
CA ILE A 81 9.03 0.43 6.08
C ILE A 81 8.21 -0.79 5.65
N LYS A 82 8.80 -1.99 5.70
CA LYS A 82 8.11 -3.25 5.38
C LYS A 82 7.61 -3.92 6.65
N ILE A 83 6.29 -4.04 6.78
CA ILE A 83 5.65 -4.80 7.85
C ILE A 83 5.17 -6.12 7.28
N LEU A 84 5.79 -7.24 7.67
CA LEU A 84 5.30 -8.57 7.32
C LEU A 84 4.63 -9.21 8.53
N VAL A 85 3.33 -9.43 8.42
CA VAL A 85 2.57 -10.23 9.39
C VAL A 85 2.63 -11.68 8.94
N LYS A 86 3.31 -12.54 9.70
CA LYS A 86 3.22 -13.99 9.53
C LYS A 86 1.89 -14.46 10.11
N LYS A 87 1.07 -15.16 9.32
CA LYS A 87 0.02 -16.01 9.87
C LYS A 87 0.71 -17.26 10.42
N GLU A 88 0.45 -17.62 11.68
CA GLU A 88 0.78 -18.95 12.17
C GLU A 88 0.03 -19.97 11.31
N GLU A 89 0.80 -20.81 10.63
CA GLU A 89 0.44 -21.98 9.82
C GLU A 89 -0.64 -21.84 8.73
N LEU A 90 -0.17 -21.85 7.47
CA LEU A 90 -0.42 -22.93 6.50
C LEU A 90 0.49 -22.65 5.29
N THR A 91 1.75 -23.09 5.39
CA THR A 91 2.65 -23.22 4.24
C THR A 91 2.16 -24.36 3.37
N LEU A 92 1.23 -24.06 2.45
CA LEU A 92 1.03 -24.86 1.26
C LEU A 92 2.00 -24.30 0.20
N GLU A 93 3.04 -25.08 -0.09
CA GLU A 93 3.85 -25.00 -1.31
C GLU A 93 4.59 -23.68 -1.59
N GLY A 94 5.46 -23.25 -0.66
CA GLY A 94 6.49 -22.25 -0.97
C GLY A 94 6.01 -20.82 -1.25
N LYS A 95 4.70 -20.54 -1.10
CA LYS A 95 4.16 -19.19 -1.18
C LYS A 95 4.22 -18.52 0.19
N HIS A 96 5.04 -17.49 0.32
CA HIS A 96 5.05 -16.63 1.50
C HIS A 96 3.72 -15.87 1.59
N PHE A 97 2.82 -16.34 2.46
CA PHE A 97 1.65 -15.59 2.90
C PHE A 97 2.09 -14.56 3.94
N GLY A 98 2.05 -13.29 3.59
CA GLY A 98 2.43 -12.21 4.49
C GLY A 98 1.69 -10.96 4.09
N THR A 99 0.89 -10.43 5.00
CA THR A 99 0.32 -9.09 4.79
C THR A 99 1.46 -8.11 4.85
N LEU A 100 1.87 -7.60 3.69
CA LEU A 100 2.87 -6.54 3.61
C LEU A 100 2.14 -5.21 3.74
N CYS A 101 2.36 -4.52 4.85
CA CYS A 101 2.01 -3.11 4.94
C CYS A 101 3.28 -2.30 4.76
N GLN A 102 3.34 -1.57 3.65
CA GLN A 102 4.52 -0.80 3.33
C GLN A 102 4.22 0.69 3.44
N ILE A 103 4.80 1.34 4.44
CA ILE A 103 4.47 2.73 4.79
C ILE A 103 5.72 3.60 4.66
N LEU A 104 5.60 4.65 3.84
CA LEU A 104 6.54 5.79 3.81
C LEU A 104 6.43 6.57 5.13
N LYS A 105 7.56 6.85 5.80
CA LYS A 105 7.63 7.52 7.11
C LYS A 105 6.92 8.89 7.11
N THR A 106 5.74 8.98 7.72
CA THR A 106 5.27 10.19 8.44
C THR A 106 4.25 9.82 9.53
N SER A 107 4.26 10.57 10.64
CA SER A 107 4.01 10.17 12.03
C SER A 107 2.59 9.79 12.49
N TYR A 108 1.52 10.04 11.73
CA TYR A 108 0.14 9.90 12.26
C TYR A 108 -0.69 8.76 11.65
N THR A 109 -0.68 8.61 10.32
CA THR A 109 -1.41 7.52 9.64
C THR A 109 -0.82 6.16 10.02
N PHE A 110 0.50 6.12 10.17
CA PHE A 110 1.23 4.97 10.67
C PHE A 110 0.68 4.49 12.02
N ARG A 111 0.43 5.41 12.96
CA ARG A 111 -0.12 5.08 14.29
C ARG A 111 -1.53 4.53 14.23
N ILE A 112 -2.40 5.03 13.35
CA ILE A 112 -3.77 4.52 13.23
C ILE A 112 -3.76 3.12 12.62
N LEU A 113 -3.04 2.93 11.51
CA LEU A 113 -2.96 1.64 10.84
C LEU A 113 -2.26 0.60 11.74
N ALA A 114 -1.14 0.98 12.38
CA ALA A 114 -0.47 0.16 13.37
C ALA A 114 -1.39 -0.11 14.57
N SER A 115 -2.17 0.85 15.07
CA SER A 115 -3.08 0.61 16.21
C SER A 115 -4.18 -0.43 15.90
N ASN A 116 -4.70 -0.43 14.67
CA ASN A 116 -5.69 -1.42 14.25
C ASN A 116 -5.07 -2.80 14.04
N ILE A 117 -3.84 -2.85 13.49
CA ILE A 117 -3.10 -4.12 13.36
C ILE A 117 -2.61 -4.62 14.75
N LEU A 118 -2.25 -3.72 15.67
CA LEU A 118 -1.83 -4.03 17.05
C LEU A 118 -2.97 -4.60 17.88
N LYS A 119 -4.16 -3.99 17.78
CA LYS A 119 -5.38 -4.50 18.41
C LYS A 119 -5.76 -5.90 17.91
N SER A 120 -5.26 -6.31 16.73
CA SER A 120 -5.46 -7.66 16.21
C SER A 120 -4.44 -8.69 16.70
N GLY A 121 -3.43 -8.29 17.49
CA GLY A 121 -2.42 -9.19 18.07
C GLY A 121 -1.39 -9.74 17.08
N LYS A 122 -1.34 -9.19 15.87
CA LYS A 122 -0.61 -9.79 14.71
C LYS A 122 0.78 -9.19 14.44
N LEU A 123 1.27 -8.31 15.30
CA LEU A 123 2.54 -7.61 15.13
C LEU A 123 3.66 -8.26 15.94
N SER A 124 4.81 -8.48 15.30
CA SER A 124 6.03 -8.96 15.96
C SER A 124 6.67 -7.88 16.84
N ASN A 125 7.22 -8.27 18.00
CA ASN A 125 7.96 -7.38 18.91
C ASN A 125 9.10 -6.62 18.23
N ARG A 126 9.76 -7.23 17.24
CA ARG A 126 10.82 -6.58 16.45
C ARG A 126 10.30 -5.43 15.61
N LEU A 127 9.03 -5.49 15.21
CA LEU A 127 8.37 -4.43 14.49
C LEU A 127 7.94 -3.31 15.43
N MET A 128 7.49 -3.62 16.65
CA MET A 128 7.24 -2.60 17.68
C MET A 128 8.48 -1.73 17.94
N GLU A 129 9.65 -2.37 18.09
CA GLU A 129 10.93 -1.66 18.26
C GLU A 129 11.31 -0.80 17.04
N GLN A 130 11.16 -1.32 15.82
CA GLN A 130 11.45 -0.55 14.59
C GLN A 130 10.52 0.66 14.41
N LEU A 131 9.37 0.63 15.06
CA LEU A 131 8.35 1.67 14.99
C LEU A 131 8.40 2.65 16.16
N GLN A 132 9.31 2.43 17.13
CA GLN A 132 9.40 3.19 18.37
C GLN A 132 8.04 3.29 19.11
N LEU A 133 7.25 2.22 19.05
CA LEU A 133 5.98 2.04 19.76
C LEU A 133 6.21 1.19 21.02
#